data_AF-A0A7W6NWY3-F1
#
_entry.id   AF-A0A7W6NWY3-F1
#
_cell.length_a   1.000
_cell.length_b   1.000
_cell.length_c   1.000
_cell.angle_alpha   90.00
_cell.angle_beta   90.00
_cell.angle_gamma   90.00
#
_symmetry.space_group_name_H-M   'P 1'
#
loop_
_entity.id
_entity.type
_entity.pdbx_description
1 polymer ?
#
loop_
_entity_poly.entity_id
_entity_poly.type
_entity_poly.pdbx_seq_one_letter_code
_entity_poly.pdbx_strand_id
1 'polypeptide(L)'
;MADLTKFVNPALKQGETYDVYLNRFPQIGSGNVKALQPLQADLYVDAKILGNAIKGDILIRMPDLAPSGTCKISFLGGPLLDAPYTTKDGKLSIKALGRTVSLSGGDKQWSWIEVSGVPASIGIWPTSHALREEDEMDLAGADA
;
A
#
# COMPACT_ATOMS: atom_id res chain seq x y z
N MET A 1 -16.17 -3.12 -4.76
CA MET A 1 -16.39 -3.61 -3.38
C MET A 1 -15.13 -3.30 -2.60
N ALA A 2 -15.22 -2.67 -1.43
CA ALA A 2 -14.07 -2.27 -0.61
C ALA A 2 -13.50 -3.41 0.24
N ASP A 3 -13.24 -4.55 -0.39
CA ASP A 3 -12.55 -5.67 0.24
C ASP A 3 -11.03 -5.47 0.15
N LEU A 4 -10.39 -5.10 1.25
CA LEU A 4 -8.96 -4.79 1.32
C LEU A 4 -8.07 -5.96 0.85
N THR A 5 -8.52 -7.20 0.99
CA THR A 5 -7.76 -8.38 0.54
C THR A 5 -7.64 -8.46 -0.98
N LYS A 6 -8.51 -7.77 -1.72
CA LYS A 6 -8.53 -7.76 -3.19
C LYS A 6 -7.68 -6.65 -3.81
N PHE A 7 -7.20 -5.71 -3.00
CA PHE A 7 -6.41 -4.56 -3.47
C PHE A 7 -4.92 -4.67 -3.17
N VAL A 8 -4.50 -5.77 -2.56
CA VAL A 8 -3.10 -6.07 -2.26
C VAL A 8 -2.71 -7.38 -2.94
N ASN A 9 -1.41 -7.67 -2.97
CA ASN A 9 -0.91 -8.94 -3.51
C ASN A 9 -1.56 -10.13 -2.76
N PRO A 10 -2.16 -11.12 -3.45
CA PRO A 10 -2.77 -12.31 -2.82
C PRO A 10 -1.80 -13.16 -1.98
N ALA A 11 -0.49 -13.03 -2.22
CA ALA A 11 0.55 -13.66 -1.41
C ALA A 11 0.72 -13.00 -0.04
N LEU A 12 0.37 -11.71 0.10
CA LEU A 12 0.40 -11.03 1.38
C LEU A 12 -0.68 -11.61 2.28
N LYS A 13 -0.26 -12.12 3.43
CA LYS A 13 -1.11 -12.69 4.47
C LYS A 13 -0.65 -12.17 5.81
N GLN A 14 -1.49 -12.28 6.83
CA GLN A 14 -1.06 -11.95 8.19
C GLN A 14 0.22 -12.72 8.56
N GLY A 15 1.21 -12.00 9.08
CA GLY A 15 2.54 -12.53 9.42
C GLY A 15 3.56 -12.49 8.27
N GLU A 16 3.12 -12.24 7.03
CA GLU A 16 3.99 -12.20 5.87
C GLU A 16 4.87 -10.95 5.88
N THR A 17 6.13 -11.10 5.49
CA THR A 17 7.05 -9.99 5.26
C THR A 17 7.01 -9.53 3.81
N TYR A 18 7.34 -8.27 3.60
CA TYR A 18 7.41 -7.68 2.27
C TYR A 18 8.56 -6.70 2.16
N ASP A 19 9.05 -6.54 0.94
CA ASP A 19 10.04 -5.58 0.56
C ASP A 19 9.35 -4.28 0.12
N VAL A 20 9.98 -3.16 0.45
CA VAL A 20 9.50 -1.82 0.12
C VAL A 20 10.41 -1.21 -0.92
N TYR A 21 9.82 -0.75 -2.00
CA TYR A 21 10.52 -0.16 -3.14
C TYR A 21 10.05 1.26 -3.35
N LEU A 22 10.94 2.08 -3.90
CA LEU A 22 10.59 3.38 -4.44
C LEU A 22 10.65 3.24 -5.95
N ASN A 23 9.65 3.75 -6.68
CA ASN A 23 9.62 3.74 -8.14
C ASN A 23 11.00 4.09 -8.74
N ARG A 24 11.55 3.25 -9.63
CA ARG A 24 12.90 3.32 -10.24
C ARG A 24 14.11 3.16 -9.31
N PHE A 25 13.94 2.82 -8.05
CA PHE A 25 15.03 2.56 -7.10
C PHE A 25 14.99 1.14 -6.55
N PRO A 26 16.15 0.57 -6.16
CA PRO A 26 16.20 -0.72 -5.50
C PRO A 26 15.44 -0.69 -4.17
N GLN A 27 15.23 -1.85 -3.58
CA GLN A 27 14.63 -2.02 -2.25
C GLN A 27 15.16 -0.96 -1.26
N ILE A 28 14.24 -0.17 -0.72
CA ILE A 28 14.52 0.92 0.22
C ILE A 28 14.18 0.56 1.67
N GLY A 29 13.62 -0.62 1.89
CA GLY A 29 13.19 -1.09 3.19
C GLY A 29 12.42 -2.39 3.15
N SER A 30 11.77 -2.68 4.26
CA SER A 30 10.95 -3.88 4.44
C SER A 30 9.77 -3.57 5.37
N GLY A 31 8.87 -4.52 5.47
CA GLY A 31 7.73 -4.44 6.35
C GLY A 31 7.14 -5.81 6.62
N ASN A 32 6.08 -5.81 7.43
CA ASN A 32 5.32 -7.02 7.67
C ASN A 32 3.83 -6.72 7.79
N VAL A 33 3.02 -7.68 7.42
CA VAL A 33 1.56 -7.62 7.52
C VAL A 33 1.17 -8.03 8.93
N LYS A 34 0.70 -7.07 9.74
CA LYS A 34 0.19 -7.33 11.10
C LYS A 34 -1.23 -7.89 11.06
N ALA A 35 -2.06 -7.38 10.15
CA ALA A 35 -3.39 -7.90 9.88
C ALA A 35 -3.80 -7.61 8.43
N LEU A 36 -4.46 -8.56 7.80
CA LEU A 36 -5.08 -8.35 6.48
C LEU A 36 -6.39 -9.14 6.41
N GLN A 37 -7.49 -8.41 6.45
CA GLN A 37 -8.86 -8.91 6.45
C GLN A 37 -9.71 -7.99 5.55
N PRO A 38 -10.91 -8.42 5.10
CA PRO A 38 -11.70 -7.64 4.16
C PRO A 38 -11.96 -6.18 4.56
N LEU A 39 -12.15 -5.91 5.85
CA LEU A 39 -12.42 -4.57 6.37
C LEU A 39 -11.27 -3.96 7.18
N GLN A 40 -10.15 -4.67 7.34
CA GLN A 40 -8.99 -4.16 8.10
C GLN A 40 -7.67 -4.56 7.46
N ALA A 41 -6.79 -3.57 7.26
CA ALA A 41 -5.38 -3.78 6.93
C ALA A 41 -4.50 -3.08 7.96
N ASP A 42 -3.51 -3.78 8.49
CA ASP A 42 -2.49 -3.28 9.40
C ASP A 42 -1.13 -3.71 8.86
N LEU A 43 -0.35 -2.74 8.41
CA LEU A 43 0.90 -2.92 7.68
C LEU A 43 2.00 -2.15 8.41
N TYR A 44 3.02 -2.83 8.87
CA TYR A 44 4.20 -2.20 9.44
C TYR A 44 5.25 -1.95 8.38
N VAL A 45 5.81 -0.74 8.33
CA VAL A 45 6.85 -0.34 7.39
C VAL A 45 8.10 0.14 8.14
N ASP A 46 9.28 -0.26 7.68
CA ASP A 46 10.59 0.31 8.05
C ASP A 46 11.44 0.49 6.78
N ALA A 47 11.55 1.73 6.30
CA ALA A 47 12.19 2.08 5.05
C ALA A 47 12.91 3.43 5.12
N LYS A 48 13.73 3.72 4.10
CA LYS A 48 14.43 5.00 3.96
C LYS A 48 14.09 5.66 2.63
N ILE A 49 13.29 6.73 2.65
CA ILE A 49 12.92 7.48 1.44
C ILE A 49 13.77 8.75 1.35
N LEU A 50 14.57 8.85 0.29
CA LEU A 50 15.40 10.04 0.00
C LEU A 50 16.22 10.52 1.21
N GLY A 51 16.83 9.58 1.95
CA GLY A 51 17.63 9.90 3.13
C GLY A 51 16.86 9.90 4.46
N ASN A 52 15.54 9.93 4.44
CA ASN A 52 14.70 10.04 5.64
C ASN A 52 14.15 8.67 6.05
N ALA A 53 14.32 8.32 7.32
CA ALA A 53 13.72 7.11 7.87
C ALA A 53 12.19 7.26 7.95
N ILE A 54 11.49 6.25 7.44
CA ILE A 54 10.05 6.09 7.52
C ILE A 54 9.79 4.79 8.25
N LYS A 55 9.21 4.89 9.44
CA LYS A 55 9.00 3.74 10.31
C LYS A 55 7.66 3.86 11.02
N GLY A 56 6.85 2.80 10.96
CA GLY A 56 5.62 2.70 11.73
C GLY A 56 4.49 1.98 11.00
N ASP A 57 3.33 1.99 11.64
CA ASP A 57 2.14 1.25 11.20
C ASP A 57 1.23 2.08 10.30
N ILE A 58 0.77 1.47 9.21
CA ILE A 58 -0.30 1.96 8.36
C ILE A 58 -1.53 1.10 8.66
N LEU A 59 -2.56 1.72 9.24
CA LEU A 59 -3.80 1.06 9.59
C LEU A 59 -4.93 1.61 8.73
N ILE A 60 -5.69 0.74 8.08
CA ILE A 60 -6.90 1.08 7.32
C ILE A 60 -8.05 0.24 7.88
N ARG A 61 -9.17 0.89 8.23
CA ARG A 61 -10.41 0.23 8.64
C ARG A 61 -11.58 0.74 7.81
N MET A 62 -12.16 -0.16 7.02
CA MET A 62 -13.36 0.10 6.25
C MET A 62 -14.60 -0.07 7.14
N PRO A 63 -15.65 0.77 6.97
CA PRO A 63 -16.89 0.61 7.72
C PRO A 63 -17.70 -0.59 7.24
N ASP A 64 -17.63 -0.89 5.94
CA ASP A 64 -18.35 -1.94 5.23
C ASP A 64 -17.68 -2.23 3.87
N LEU A 65 -18.31 -3.07 3.06
CA LEU A 65 -17.82 -3.45 1.73
C LEU A 65 -18.33 -2.53 0.61
N ALA A 66 -19.00 -1.42 0.93
CA ALA A 66 -19.52 -0.50 -0.07
C ALA A 66 -18.38 0.01 -0.97
N PRO A 67 -18.64 0.33 -2.24
CA PRO A 67 -17.59 0.76 -3.15
C PRO A 67 -17.07 2.17 -2.84
N SER A 68 -17.71 2.92 -1.94
CA SER A 68 -17.30 4.26 -1.55
C SER A 68 -17.87 4.61 -0.17
N GLY A 69 -17.17 5.45 0.59
CA GLY A 69 -17.62 5.89 1.90
C GLY A 69 -16.52 6.64 2.65
N THR A 70 -16.58 6.60 3.98
CA THR A 70 -15.54 7.14 4.86
C THR A 70 -14.91 5.99 5.65
N CYS A 71 -13.60 5.81 5.51
CA CYS A 71 -12.84 4.84 6.28
C CYS A 71 -12.03 5.55 7.38
N LYS A 72 -11.53 4.76 8.32
CA LYS A 72 -10.52 5.22 9.27
C LYS A 72 -9.13 4.84 8.78
N ILE A 73 -8.18 5.79 8.81
CA ILE A 73 -6.80 5.55 8.41
C ILE A 73 -5.81 6.18 9.39
N SER A 74 -4.72 5.48 9.71
CA SER A 74 -3.56 6.02 10.43
C SER A 74 -2.30 5.74 9.63
N PHE A 75 -1.33 6.66 9.69
CA PHE A 75 -0.05 6.55 9.02
C PHE A 75 1.10 6.61 10.04
N LEU A 76 2.02 5.65 9.94
CA LEU A 76 3.24 5.57 10.71
C LEU A 76 3.01 5.69 12.22
N GLY A 77 1.95 5.07 12.73
CA GLY A 77 1.55 5.15 14.15
C GLY A 77 0.94 6.49 14.58
N GLY A 78 0.60 7.37 13.62
CA GLY A 78 -0.09 8.63 13.87
C GLY A 78 -1.57 8.46 14.30
N PRO A 79 -2.31 9.57 14.48
CA PRO A 79 -3.71 9.50 14.87
C PRO A 79 -4.56 8.82 13.80
N LEU A 80 -5.66 8.21 14.24
CA LEU A 80 -6.68 7.63 13.36
C LEU A 80 -7.57 8.75 12.82
N LEU A 81 -7.67 8.85 11.49
CA LEU A 81 -8.36 9.94 10.80
C LEU A 81 -9.49 9.40 9.93
N ASP A 82 -10.55 10.19 9.79
CA ASP A 82 -11.58 9.95 8.79
C ASP A 82 -11.08 10.35 7.40
N ALA A 83 -11.24 9.45 6.44
CA ALA A 83 -10.80 9.65 5.07
C ALA A 83 -11.85 9.11 4.08
N PRO A 84 -12.30 9.91 3.10
CA PRO A 84 -13.15 9.39 2.04
C PRO A 84 -12.38 8.38 1.18
N TYR A 85 -13.06 7.31 0.79
CA TYR A 85 -12.53 6.28 -0.08
C TYR A 85 -13.47 5.98 -1.25
N THR A 86 -12.90 5.48 -2.35
CA THR A 86 -13.64 4.99 -3.53
C THR A 86 -12.91 3.80 -4.13
N THR A 87 -13.67 2.81 -4.62
CA THR A 87 -13.18 1.68 -5.40
C THR A 87 -13.68 1.77 -6.83
N LYS A 88 -12.76 1.74 -7.79
CA LYS A 88 -13.07 1.80 -9.22
C LYS A 88 -12.00 1.04 -10.00
N ASP A 89 -12.40 0.27 -11.01
CA ASP A 89 -11.47 -0.41 -11.94
C ASP A 89 -10.39 -1.26 -11.23
N GLY A 90 -10.75 -1.97 -10.14
CA GLY A 90 -9.80 -2.79 -9.38
C GLY A 90 -8.82 -2.01 -8.49
N LYS A 91 -8.99 -0.69 -8.39
CA LYS A 91 -8.21 0.22 -7.53
C LYS A 91 -9.06 0.74 -6.37
N LEU A 92 -8.47 0.80 -5.19
CA LEU A 92 -8.97 1.48 -4.00
C LEU A 92 -8.17 2.77 -3.81
N SER A 93 -8.87 3.89 -3.75
CA SER A 93 -8.30 5.22 -3.52
C SER A 93 -8.83 5.79 -2.20
N ILE A 94 -7.93 6.21 -1.30
CA ILE A 94 -8.27 6.82 0.01
C ILE A 94 -7.61 8.20 0.08
N LYS A 95 -8.38 9.25 0.35
CA LYS A 95 -7.86 10.62 0.45
C LYS A 95 -7.74 11.05 1.91
N ALA A 96 -6.51 11.21 2.41
CA ALA A 96 -6.25 11.55 3.81
C ALA A 96 -5.09 12.54 3.94
N LEU A 97 -5.25 13.61 4.74
CA LEU A 97 -4.20 14.61 5.02
C LEU A 97 -3.54 15.20 3.75
N GLY A 98 -4.31 15.43 2.68
CA GLY A 98 -3.78 15.91 1.40
C GLY A 98 -3.02 14.86 0.58
N ARG A 99 -3.06 13.58 0.98
CA ARG A 99 -2.40 12.43 0.36
C ARG A 99 -3.45 11.47 -0.23
N THR A 100 -3.08 10.70 -1.24
CA THR A 100 -3.95 9.68 -1.86
C THR A 100 -3.29 8.31 -1.75
N VAL A 101 -3.83 7.41 -0.93
CA VAL A 101 -3.39 6.01 -0.91
C VAL A 101 -4.13 5.25 -2.00
N SER A 102 -3.38 4.54 -2.83
CA SER A 102 -3.83 3.98 -4.11
C SER A 102 -3.49 2.49 -4.17
N LEU A 103 -4.33 1.62 -3.62
CA LEU A 103 -4.10 0.17 -3.64
C LEU A 103 -4.74 -0.44 -4.88
N SER A 104 -4.01 -1.25 -5.65
CA SER A 104 -4.51 -1.91 -6.86
C SER A 104 -4.09 -3.37 -6.87
N GLY A 105 -5.06 -4.27 -7.06
CA GLY A 105 -4.82 -5.70 -7.26
C GLY A 105 -5.24 -6.09 -8.67
N GLY A 106 -4.35 -5.92 -9.65
CA GLY A 106 -4.63 -6.27 -11.05
C GLY A 106 -3.35 -6.68 -11.78
N ASP A 107 -3.33 -7.93 -12.26
CA ASP A 107 -2.35 -8.66 -13.08
C ASP A 107 -0.87 -8.70 -12.69
N LYS A 108 -0.35 -7.80 -11.86
CA LYS A 108 1.11 -7.66 -11.66
C LYS A 108 1.58 -7.43 -10.22
N GLN A 109 0.79 -7.86 -9.24
CA GLN A 109 1.23 -8.15 -7.87
C GLN A 109 1.80 -7.01 -6.99
N TRP A 110 2.03 -5.80 -7.52
CA TRP A 110 2.47 -4.64 -6.74
C TRP A 110 1.33 -3.97 -5.97
N SER A 111 1.54 -3.70 -4.68
CA SER A 111 0.66 -2.79 -3.93
C SER A 111 1.32 -1.42 -3.84
N TRP A 112 0.70 -0.40 -4.41
CA TRP A 112 1.28 0.94 -4.49
C TRP A 112 0.73 1.88 -3.41
N ILE A 113 1.59 2.78 -2.94
CA ILE A 113 1.22 3.90 -2.08
C ILE A 113 1.76 5.16 -2.76
N GLU A 114 0.85 5.97 -3.28
CA GLU A 114 1.16 7.31 -3.77
C GLU A 114 1.12 8.27 -2.56
N VAL A 115 2.10 9.16 -2.46
CA VAL A 115 2.11 10.19 -1.43
C VAL A 115 2.19 11.54 -2.15
N SER A 116 1.08 12.28 -2.17
CA SER A 116 1.06 13.61 -2.76
C SER A 116 2.18 14.48 -2.17
N GLY A 117 3.02 15.05 -3.04
CA GLY A 117 4.19 15.86 -2.65
C GLY A 117 5.51 15.08 -2.54
N VAL A 118 5.49 13.75 -2.64
CA VAL A 118 6.68 12.93 -2.89
C VAL A 118 6.68 12.58 -4.39
N PRO A 119 7.73 12.92 -5.16
CA PRO A 119 7.78 12.66 -6.60
C PRO A 119 8.05 11.18 -6.92
N ALA A 120 7.54 10.27 -6.10
CA ALA A 120 7.76 8.85 -6.21
C ALA A 120 6.64 8.05 -5.53
N SER A 121 6.28 6.94 -6.17
CA SER A 121 5.36 5.93 -5.64
C SER A 121 6.13 4.90 -4.84
N ILE A 122 5.56 4.44 -3.73
CA ILE A 122 6.12 3.37 -2.90
C ILE A 122 5.45 2.06 -3.31
N GLY A 123 6.23 1.08 -3.75
CA GLY A 123 5.76 -0.26 -4.09
C GLY A 123 6.01 -1.24 -2.94
N ILE A 124 5.09 -2.18 -2.74
CA ILE A 124 5.20 -3.28 -1.79
C ILE A 124 5.18 -4.61 -2.53
N TRP A 125 6.15 -5.48 -2.24
CA TRP A 125 6.28 -6.82 -2.81
C TRP A 125 6.49 -7.90 -1.73
N PRO A 126 5.71 -9.00 -1.70
CA PRO A 126 5.91 -10.08 -0.73
C PRO A 126 7.26 -10.77 -0.90
N THR A 127 8.00 -10.96 0.20
CA THR A 127 9.34 -11.58 0.15
C THR A 127 9.31 -13.06 -0.24
N SER A 128 8.15 -13.73 -0.10
CA SER A 128 7.96 -15.11 -0.53
C SER A 128 7.91 -15.29 -2.05
N HIS A 129 7.82 -14.20 -2.82
CA HIS A 129 7.71 -14.23 -4.28
C HIS A 129 8.98 -13.69 -4.91
N ALA A 130 9.62 -14.52 -5.74
CA ALA A 130 10.75 -14.05 -6.53
C ALA A 130 10.28 -12.96 -7.48
N LEU A 131 10.88 -11.77 -7.35
CA LEU A 131 10.66 -10.67 -8.26
C LEU A 131 11.26 -11.05 -9.63
N ARG A 132 10.45 -11.03 -10.69
CA ARG A 132 10.92 -11.34 -12.04
C ARG A 132 11.37 -10.07 -12.74
N GLU A 133 12.21 -10.20 -13.77
CA GLU A 133 12.65 -9.05 -14.58
C GLU A 133 11.46 -8.23 -15.15
N GLU A 134 10.36 -8.90 -15.51
CA GLU A 134 9.13 -8.25 -15.95
C GLU A 134 8.49 -7.35 -14.87
N ASP A 135 8.54 -7.77 -13.60
CA ASP A 135 8.00 -7.04 -12.46
C ASP A 135 8.91 -5.86 -12.06
N GLU A 136 10.22 -5.98 -12.28
CA GLU A 136 11.19 -4.88 -12.12
C GLU A 136 11.02 -3.80 -13.20
N MET A 137 10.65 -4.19 -14.42
CA MET A 137 10.38 -3.24 -15.51
C MET A 137 9.14 -2.37 -15.23
N ASP A 138 8.09 -2.93 -14.60
CA ASP A 138 6.94 -2.13 -14.16
C ASP A 138 7.30 -1.17 -13.01
N LEU A 139 8.28 -1.53 -12.20
CA LEU A 139 8.89 -0.64 -11.20
C LEU A 139 9.59 0.56 -11.84
N ALA A 140 9.96 0.48 -13.12
CA ALA A 140 10.55 1.59 -13.88
C ALA A 140 9.50 2.38 -14.69
N GLY A 141 8.39 1.73 -15.05
CA GLY A 141 7.33 2.23 -15.94
C GLY A 141 6.08 2.77 -15.24
N ALA A 142 6.02 2.78 -13.90
CA ALA A 142 4.97 3.50 -13.17
C ALA A 142 5.14 5.01 -13.41
N ASP A 143 4.60 5.52 -14.51
CA ASP A 143 4.60 6.95 -14.79
C ASP A 143 3.91 7.71 -13.64
N ALA A 144 4.57 8.78 -13.21
CA ALA A 144 4.16 9.69 -12.14
C ALA A 144 2.95 10.56 -12.54
#